data_AF-A0A226DJY8-F1
#
_entry.id   AF-A0A226DJY8-F1
#
_cell.length_a   1.000
_cell.length_b   1.000
_cell.length_c   1.000
_cell.angle_alpha   90.00
_cell.angle_beta   90.00
_cell.angle_gamma   90.00
#
_symmetry.space_group_name_H-M   'P 1'
#
loop_
_entity.id
_entity.type
_entity.pdbx_description
1 polymer ?
#
loop_
_entity_poly.entity_id
_entity_poly.type
_entity_poly.pdbx_seq_one_letter_code
_entity_poly.pdbx_strand_id
1 'polypeptide(L)'
;MTGAVLSGIESLEELHVQIKEPTLSDQLFGGILPGLRRLRVTGEKVRRIEEQAFEGLQNCLRIELTITRTSVEEIPSRIFELLNAEWAKVDLSFNKISTLNSASLYPNSSFWFSKGTKLLQGGLVLTGNDMQCDCNLVWLGDWLRRWLRESYESHSALIPEVHAMYDLISATTCLDSRFADTRIPLVQLYPDHICHASALSPANSLPPKHFNVHTFLIIVLALLLS
;
A
#
# COMPACT_ATOMS: atom_id res chain seq x y z
N MET A 1 4.54 3.53 -31.56
CA MET A 1 5.64 2.58 -31.81
C MET A 1 5.60 1.61 -30.66
N THR A 2 4.94 0.47 -30.88
CA THR A 2 4.57 -0.53 -29.87
C THR A 2 5.80 -1.28 -29.34
N GLY A 3 5.78 -1.64 -28.05
CA GLY A 3 6.86 -2.15 -27.20
C GLY A 3 7.58 -3.46 -27.59
N ALA A 4 7.96 -3.64 -28.85
CA ALA A 4 8.71 -4.79 -29.35
C ALA A 4 10.22 -4.76 -29.00
N VAL A 5 10.71 -3.75 -28.27
CA VAL A 5 12.15 -3.61 -27.99
C VAL A 5 12.69 -4.73 -27.09
N LEU A 6 11.83 -5.32 -26.26
CA LEU A 6 12.22 -6.31 -25.25
C LEU A 6 11.72 -7.73 -25.55
N SER A 7 10.91 -7.90 -26.60
CA SER A 7 10.41 -9.22 -27.01
C SER A 7 11.55 -10.04 -27.63
N GLY A 8 12.27 -10.78 -26.80
CA GLY A 8 13.38 -11.63 -27.24
C GLY A 8 14.50 -11.80 -26.21
N ILE A 9 14.48 -11.06 -25.10
CA ILE A 9 15.49 -11.17 -24.04
C ILE A 9 14.94 -12.06 -22.91
N GLU A 10 14.97 -13.37 -23.11
CA GLU A 10 14.42 -14.37 -22.18
C GLU A 10 15.15 -14.41 -20.82
N SER A 11 16.41 -13.96 -20.78
CA SER A 11 17.25 -13.94 -19.57
C SER A 11 17.21 -12.61 -18.80
N LEU A 12 16.37 -11.66 -19.21
CA LEU A 12 16.32 -10.35 -18.58
C LEU A 12 15.70 -10.44 -17.17
N GLU A 13 16.53 -10.32 -16.14
CA GLU A 13 16.06 -10.31 -14.74
C GLU A 13 15.84 -8.90 -14.19
N GLU A 14 16.55 -7.90 -14.71
CA GLU A 14 16.51 -6.52 -14.21
C GLU A 14 16.46 -5.53 -15.36
N LEU A 15 15.50 -4.60 -15.28
CA LEU A 15 15.26 -3.59 -16.29
C LEU A 15 15.12 -2.22 -15.65
N HIS A 16 15.98 -1.29 -16.05
CA HIS A 16 15.92 0.11 -15.63
C HIS A 16 15.56 0.98 -16.84
N VAL A 17 14.47 1.75 -16.72
CA VAL A 17 13.96 2.61 -17.79
C VAL A 17 13.77 4.03 -17.28
N GLN A 18 14.16 4.99 -18.11
CA GLN A 18 13.85 6.40 -17.89
C GLN A 18 12.86 6.88 -18.96
N ILE A 19 11.63 7.13 -18.55
CA ILE A 19 10.56 7.65 -19.41
C ILE A 19 10.78 9.15 -19.62
N LYS A 20 10.63 9.60 -20.87
CA LYS A 20 10.82 11.01 -21.26
C LYS A 20 9.50 11.71 -21.52
N GLU A 21 8.44 10.93 -21.65
CA GLU A 21 7.07 11.33 -21.91
C GLU A 21 6.31 11.66 -20.62
N PRO A 22 5.20 12.42 -20.70
CA PRO A 22 4.37 12.73 -19.54
C PRO A 22 3.52 11.56 -19.04
N THR A 23 3.36 10.52 -19.85
CA THR A 23 2.53 9.35 -19.54
C THR A 23 3.38 8.10 -19.64
N LEU A 24 3.25 7.23 -18.63
CA LEU A 24 3.74 5.86 -18.66
C LEU A 24 2.60 4.94 -19.15
N SER A 25 2.76 4.35 -20.33
CA SER A 25 1.79 3.50 -21.03
C SER A 25 2.45 2.18 -21.48
N ASP A 26 2.09 1.67 -22.65
CA ASP A 26 2.66 0.53 -23.37
C ASP A 26 4.16 0.63 -23.75
N GLN A 27 4.89 1.66 -23.29
CA GLN A 27 6.30 1.87 -23.61
C GLN A 27 7.21 0.75 -23.05
N LEU A 28 6.80 0.14 -21.94
CA LEU A 28 7.60 -0.87 -21.26
C LEU A 28 7.37 -2.28 -21.82
N PHE A 29 6.17 -2.56 -22.37
CA PHE A 29 5.78 -3.93 -22.69
C PHE A 29 4.98 -4.03 -23.99
N GLY A 30 5.55 -4.76 -24.96
CA GLY A 30 4.84 -5.34 -26.10
C GLY A 30 5.01 -6.87 -26.16
N GLY A 31 5.44 -7.51 -25.06
CA GLY A 31 5.72 -8.95 -24.96
C GLY A 31 5.86 -9.43 -23.51
N ILE A 32 5.87 -10.75 -23.31
CA ILE A 32 5.97 -11.42 -21.99
C ILE A 32 7.44 -11.51 -21.57
N LEU A 33 7.78 -11.04 -20.35
CA LEU A 33 9.12 -11.14 -19.77
C LEU A 33 9.10 -12.05 -18.53
N PRO A 34 9.05 -13.39 -18.70
CA PRO A 34 8.82 -14.31 -17.58
C PRO A 34 9.98 -14.36 -16.59
N GLY A 35 11.19 -13.96 -17.03
CA GLY A 35 12.39 -13.91 -16.20
C GLY A 35 12.56 -12.63 -15.38
N LEU A 36 11.75 -11.59 -15.62
CA LEU A 36 11.96 -10.28 -15.00
C LEU A 36 11.63 -10.32 -13.51
N ARG A 37 12.57 -9.85 -12.69
CA ARG A 37 12.48 -9.82 -11.22
C ARG A 37 12.55 -8.41 -10.66
N ARG A 38 13.19 -7.47 -11.36
CA ARG A 38 13.35 -6.08 -10.93
C ARG A 38 13.04 -5.14 -12.09
N LEU A 39 12.05 -4.28 -11.90
CA LEU A 39 11.72 -3.21 -12.84
C LEU A 39 11.86 -1.87 -12.12
N ARG A 40 12.72 -0.99 -12.64
CA ARG A 40 12.83 0.39 -12.17
C ARG A 40 12.45 1.36 -13.26
N VAL A 41 11.48 2.22 -12.97
CA VAL A 41 11.01 3.29 -13.83
C VAL A 41 11.31 4.63 -13.17
N THR A 42 11.88 5.55 -13.94
CA THR A 42 12.14 6.93 -13.53
C THR A 42 11.70 7.90 -14.62
N GLY A 43 11.51 9.18 -14.30
CA GLY A 43 11.17 10.19 -15.29
C GLY A 43 10.42 11.36 -14.69
N GLU A 44 11.11 12.48 -14.50
CA GLU A 44 10.56 13.68 -13.83
C GLU A 44 9.30 14.24 -14.52
N LYS A 45 9.17 14.00 -15.83
CA LYS A 45 8.02 14.44 -16.64
C LYS A 45 6.80 13.55 -16.49
N VAL A 46 6.96 12.31 -16.04
CA VAL A 46 5.85 11.35 -15.89
C VAL A 46 4.90 11.86 -14.82
N ARG A 47 3.64 12.04 -15.19
CA ARG A 47 2.55 12.50 -14.31
C ARG A 47 1.39 11.53 -14.25
N ARG A 48 1.23 10.71 -15.29
CA ARG A 48 0.15 9.72 -15.41
C ARG A 48 0.74 8.35 -15.68
N ILE A 49 0.14 7.34 -15.08
CA ILE A 49 0.43 5.93 -15.35
C ILE A 49 -0.87 5.30 -15.82
N GLU A 50 -0.82 4.56 -16.90
CA GLU A 50 -1.96 3.81 -17.42
C GLU A 50 -1.84 2.33 -17.03
N GLU A 51 -2.96 1.64 -16.86
CA GLU A 51 -2.98 0.21 -16.46
C GLU A 51 -2.19 -0.68 -17.42
N GLN A 52 -2.28 -0.39 -18.72
CA GLN A 52 -1.56 -1.09 -19.79
C GLN A 52 -0.04 -1.04 -19.66
N ALA A 53 0.52 -0.12 -18.86
CA ALA A 53 1.94 -0.07 -18.58
C ALA A 53 2.46 -1.27 -17.76
N PHE A 54 1.56 -2.08 -17.20
CA PHE A 54 1.91 -3.26 -16.41
C PHE A 54 1.45 -4.57 -17.07
N GLU A 55 0.88 -4.49 -18.27
CA GLU A 55 0.59 -5.68 -19.06
C GLU A 55 1.87 -6.49 -19.32
N GLY A 56 1.80 -7.80 -19.16
CA GLY A 56 2.96 -8.69 -19.29
C GLY A 56 3.71 -9.00 -17.99
N LEU A 57 3.53 -8.20 -16.93
CA LEU A 57 4.11 -8.49 -15.60
C LEU A 57 3.37 -9.61 -14.84
N GLN A 58 2.13 -9.90 -15.23
CA GLN A 58 1.21 -10.88 -14.64
C GLN A 58 1.77 -12.30 -14.50
N ASN A 59 2.82 -12.63 -15.26
CA ASN A 59 3.43 -13.97 -15.30
C ASN A 59 4.70 -14.08 -14.43
N CYS A 60 5.10 -13.00 -13.75
CA CYS A 60 6.28 -13.01 -12.89
C CYS A 60 5.92 -13.60 -11.52
N LEU A 61 6.58 -14.69 -11.10
CA LEU A 61 6.36 -15.26 -9.76
C LEU A 61 6.82 -14.31 -8.64
N ARG A 62 7.91 -13.58 -8.88
CA ARG A 62 8.51 -12.64 -7.92
C ARG A 62 8.94 -11.37 -8.63
N ILE A 63 8.41 -10.22 -8.20
CA ILE A 63 8.71 -8.92 -8.82
C ILE A 63 8.97 -7.84 -7.77
N GLU A 64 9.99 -7.01 -8.02
CA GLU A 64 10.20 -5.74 -7.35
C GLU A 64 10.00 -4.62 -8.37
N LEU A 65 8.90 -3.88 -8.22
CA LEU A 65 8.56 -2.74 -9.05
C LEU A 65 8.95 -1.45 -8.32
N THR A 66 9.86 -0.68 -8.88
CA THR A 66 10.21 0.67 -8.42
C THR A 66 9.75 1.70 -9.44
N ILE A 67 8.90 2.64 -9.05
CA ILE A 67 8.58 3.85 -9.81
C ILE A 67 8.95 5.02 -8.92
N THR A 68 10.02 5.73 -9.27
CA THR A 68 10.60 6.75 -8.39
C THR A 68 11.11 7.95 -9.18
N ARG A 69 11.22 9.12 -8.54
CA ARG A 69 11.64 10.37 -9.18
C ARG A 69 10.76 10.70 -10.38
N THR A 70 9.45 10.60 -10.18
CA THR A 70 8.42 11.04 -11.13
C THR A 70 7.56 12.15 -10.51
N SER A 71 6.67 12.73 -11.31
CA SER A 71 5.67 13.70 -10.86
C SER A 71 4.27 13.07 -10.77
N VAL A 72 4.18 11.75 -10.52
CA VAL A 72 2.90 11.04 -10.41
C VAL A 72 2.23 11.37 -9.07
N GLU A 73 0.96 11.78 -9.15
CA GLU A 73 0.13 12.15 -7.99
C GLU A 73 -0.87 11.04 -7.60
N GLU A 74 -1.23 10.18 -8.55
CA GLU A 74 -2.18 9.09 -8.37
C GLU A 74 -1.69 7.84 -9.10
N ILE A 75 -1.87 6.67 -8.48
CA ILE A 75 -1.61 5.38 -9.13
C ILE A 75 -2.93 4.72 -9.58
N PRO A 76 -2.92 3.94 -10.67
CA PRO A 76 -4.09 3.17 -11.07
C PRO A 76 -4.55 2.24 -9.95
N SER A 77 -5.86 2.19 -9.69
CA SER A 77 -6.41 1.40 -8.58
C SER A 77 -6.09 -0.09 -8.73
N ARG A 78 -5.96 -0.61 -9.96
CA ARG A 78 -5.74 -2.04 -10.18
C ARG A 78 -4.27 -2.43 -10.30
N ILE A 79 -3.32 -1.50 -10.10
CA ILE A 79 -1.89 -1.75 -10.31
C ILE A 79 -1.38 -2.98 -9.54
N PHE A 80 -1.78 -3.15 -8.28
CA PHE A 80 -1.31 -4.26 -7.46
C PHE A 80 -1.95 -5.60 -7.84
N GLU A 81 -3.21 -5.58 -8.31
CA GLU A 81 -3.86 -6.75 -8.88
C GLU A 81 -3.18 -7.17 -10.19
N LEU A 82 -2.81 -6.20 -11.03
CA LEU A 82 -2.22 -6.43 -12.34
C LEU A 82 -0.81 -7.04 -12.28
N LEU A 83 -0.13 -6.95 -11.14
CA LEU A 83 1.14 -7.67 -10.96
C LEU A 83 0.93 -9.18 -10.86
N ASN A 84 -0.17 -9.63 -10.24
CA ASN A 84 -0.56 -11.04 -10.05
C ASN A 84 0.60 -11.99 -9.68
N ALA A 85 1.60 -11.50 -8.94
CA ALA A 85 2.77 -12.25 -8.55
C ALA A 85 2.55 -13.01 -7.23
N GLU A 86 3.24 -14.12 -7.02
CA GLU A 86 3.24 -14.82 -5.73
C GLU A 86 3.91 -13.99 -4.64
N TRP A 87 4.89 -13.19 -5.02
CA TRP A 87 5.56 -12.22 -4.17
C TRP A 87 5.82 -10.93 -4.93
N ALA A 88 5.35 -9.80 -4.40
CA ALA A 88 5.67 -8.48 -4.95
C ALA A 88 6.15 -7.52 -3.87
N LYS A 89 7.10 -6.66 -4.26
CA LYS A 89 7.46 -5.43 -3.55
C LYS A 89 7.22 -4.26 -4.48
N VAL A 90 6.59 -3.22 -3.97
CA VAL A 90 6.36 -1.99 -4.74
C VAL A 90 6.99 -0.81 -4.02
N ASP A 91 7.85 -0.09 -4.73
CA ASP A 91 8.49 1.14 -4.28
C ASP A 91 7.99 2.31 -5.14
N LEU A 92 7.20 3.18 -4.52
CA LEU A 92 6.65 4.40 -5.08
C LEU A 92 7.27 5.64 -4.42
N SER A 93 8.50 5.52 -3.91
CA SER A 93 9.18 6.61 -3.22
C SER A 93 9.54 7.78 -4.14
N PHE A 94 9.64 8.98 -3.57
CA PHE A 94 10.05 10.20 -4.26
C PHE A 94 9.21 10.50 -5.51
N ASN A 95 7.89 10.41 -5.37
CA ASN A 95 6.91 10.90 -6.34
C ASN A 95 6.08 12.03 -5.69
N LYS A 96 4.88 12.31 -6.21
CA LYS A 96 3.98 13.36 -5.69
C LYS A 96 2.65 12.80 -5.21
N ILE A 97 2.66 11.53 -4.80
CA ILE A 97 1.42 10.83 -4.43
C ILE A 97 0.81 11.52 -3.22
N SER A 98 -0.40 12.03 -3.37
CA SER A 98 -1.11 12.73 -2.29
C SER A 98 -2.06 11.80 -1.52
N THR A 99 -2.55 10.75 -2.18
CA THR A 99 -3.43 9.74 -1.59
C THR A 99 -3.31 8.40 -2.31
N LEU A 100 -3.77 7.34 -1.64
CA LEU A 100 -3.96 6.03 -2.25
C LEU A 100 -5.40 5.59 -2.03
N ASN A 101 -5.97 4.91 -3.02
CA ASN A 101 -7.29 4.31 -2.88
C ASN A 101 -7.17 2.95 -2.18
N SER A 102 -7.92 2.75 -1.09
CA SER A 102 -7.95 1.48 -0.35
C SER A 102 -8.39 0.30 -1.22
N ALA A 103 -9.20 0.54 -2.26
CA ALA A 103 -9.60 -0.47 -3.23
C ALA A 103 -8.42 -1.09 -3.99
N SER A 104 -7.27 -0.41 -4.03
CA SER A 104 -6.10 -0.92 -4.73
C SER A 104 -5.46 -2.12 -4.03
N LEU A 105 -5.51 -2.13 -2.69
CA LEU A 105 -4.95 -3.21 -1.86
C LEU A 105 -6.04 -4.10 -1.27
N TYR A 106 -7.28 -3.62 -1.18
CA TYR A 106 -8.43 -4.38 -0.72
C TYR A 106 -9.51 -4.48 -1.81
N PRO A 107 -9.20 -5.12 -2.95
CA PRO A 107 -10.21 -5.32 -3.97
C PRO A 107 -11.31 -6.24 -3.43
N ASN A 108 -12.57 -5.82 -3.59
CA ASN A 108 -13.75 -6.47 -3.02
C ASN A 108 -13.66 -6.63 -1.49
N SER A 109 -14.07 -5.56 -0.78
CA SER A 109 -13.99 -5.37 0.69
C SER A 109 -14.47 -6.56 1.54
N SER A 110 -15.27 -7.47 1.01
CA SER A 110 -15.69 -8.72 1.68
C SER A 110 -14.54 -9.68 2.02
N PHE A 111 -13.39 -9.60 1.35
CA PHE A 111 -12.23 -10.49 1.57
C PHE A 111 -10.94 -9.76 2.00
N TRP A 112 -11.08 -8.55 2.56
CA TRP A 112 -9.94 -7.72 2.98
C TRP A 112 -8.97 -8.45 3.92
N PHE A 113 -9.47 -9.41 4.70
CA PHE A 113 -8.68 -10.22 5.63
C PHE A 113 -7.81 -11.29 4.97
N SER A 114 -8.07 -11.71 3.74
CA SER A 114 -7.38 -12.86 3.13
C SER A 114 -6.35 -12.48 2.06
N LYS A 115 -6.42 -11.26 1.51
CA LYS A 115 -5.61 -10.85 0.34
C LYS A 115 -4.76 -9.58 0.54
N GLY A 116 -5.13 -8.68 1.44
CA GLY A 116 -4.65 -7.29 1.34
C GLY A 116 -3.14 -7.07 1.44
N THR A 117 -2.48 -7.78 2.33
CA THR A 117 -1.01 -7.77 2.54
C THR A 117 -0.30 -8.85 1.73
N LYS A 118 -1.02 -9.91 1.32
CA LYS A 118 -0.48 -11.00 0.50
C LYS A 118 -0.15 -10.57 -0.93
N LEU A 119 -0.83 -9.54 -1.44
CA LEU A 119 -0.50 -8.94 -2.74
C LEU A 119 0.90 -8.34 -2.74
N LEU A 120 1.30 -7.68 -1.64
CA LEU A 120 2.59 -7.01 -1.51
C LEU A 120 3.38 -7.56 -0.31
N GLN A 121 3.67 -8.86 -0.32
CA GLN A 121 4.44 -9.51 0.75
C GLN A 121 5.81 -8.86 0.96
N GLY A 122 6.43 -8.35 -0.11
CA GLY A 122 7.70 -7.64 -0.05
C GLY A 122 7.62 -6.19 0.45
N GLY A 123 6.40 -5.68 0.66
CA GLY A 123 6.14 -4.36 1.21
C GLY A 123 5.82 -3.31 0.17
N LEU A 124 5.36 -2.17 0.68
CA LEU A 124 5.02 -0.96 -0.06
C LEU A 124 5.84 0.21 0.50
N VAL A 125 6.62 0.86 -0.34
CA VAL A 125 7.45 2.02 0.04
C VAL A 125 6.85 3.28 -0.57
N LEU A 126 6.55 4.27 0.28
CA LEU A 126 5.89 5.52 -0.11
C LEU A 126 6.62 6.76 0.41
N THR A 127 7.85 6.60 0.89
CA THR A 127 8.69 7.69 1.42
C THR A 127 8.86 8.81 0.41
N GLY A 128 8.83 10.06 0.86
CA GLY A 128 9.09 11.22 0.00
C GLY A 128 7.97 11.57 -0.97
N ASN A 129 6.72 11.26 -0.61
CA ASN A 129 5.51 11.71 -1.30
C ASN A 129 4.83 12.88 -0.55
N ASP A 130 3.79 13.46 -1.18
CA ASP A 130 3.12 14.70 -0.79
C ASP A 130 1.75 14.46 -0.12
N MET A 131 1.69 13.45 0.74
CA MET A 131 0.47 13.08 1.45
C MET A 131 0.12 14.08 2.54
N GLN A 132 -1.16 14.47 2.65
CA GLN A 132 -1.67 15.27 3.78
C GLN A 132 -2.33 14.36 4.82
N CYS A 133 -2.00 14.53 6.10
CA CYS A 133 -2.58 13.72 7.16
C CYS A 133 -4.07 14.03 7.34
N ASP A 134 -4.91 13.08 6.92
CA ASP A 134 -6.36 13.16 7.06
C ASP A 134 -6.97 11.78 7.34
N CYS A 135 -8.30 11.73 7.43
CA CYS A 135 -9.04 10.50 7.65
C CYS A 135 -8.91 9.48 6.50
N ASN A 136 -8.61 9.93 5.28
CA ASN A 136 -8.50 9.08 4.09
C ASN A 136 -7.18 8.29 4.06
N LEU A 137 -6.20 8.62 4.91
CA LEU A 137 -4.94 7.88 5.01
C LEU A 137 -4.89 6.89 6.19
N VAL A 138 -5.87 6.90 7.10
CA VAL A 138 -5.87 6.03 8.28
C VAL A 138 -5.81 4.55 7.91
N TRP A 139 -6.55 4.15 6.87
CA TRP A 139 -6.53 2.77 6.37
C TRP A 139 -5.13 2.35 5.90
N LEU A 140 -4.34 3.26 5.35
CA LEU A 140 -2.99 2.99 4.86
C LEU A 140 -2.04 2.77 6.04
N GLY A 141 -2.20 3.55 7.11
CA GLY A 141 -1.54 3.28 8.39
C GLY A 141 -1.89 1.90 8.96
N ASP A 142 -3.17 1.52 8.93
CA ASP A 142 -3.61 0.18 9.35
C ASP A 142 -3.01 -0.93 8.48
N TRP A 143 -2.94 -0.72 7.16
CA TRP A 143 -2.32 -1.65 6.23
C TRP A 143 -0.83 -1.85 6.57
N LEU A 144 -0.08 -0.77 6.82
CA LEU A 144 1.35 -0.85 7.18
C LEU A 144 1.58 -1.59 8.50
N ARG A 145 0.78 -1.29 9.54
CA ARG A 145 0.83 -2.00 10.83
C ARG A 145 0.53 -3.48 10.67
N ARG A 146 -0.43 -3.82 9.81
CA ARG A 146 -0.81 -5.20 9.51
C ARG A 146 0.29 -5.93 8.73
N TRP A 147 0.84 -5.29 7.69
CA TRP A 147 1.95 -5.84 6.92
C TRP A 147 3.13 -6.20 7.82
N LEU A 148 3.52 -5.31 8.74
CA LEU A 148 4.61 -5.58 9.70
C LEU A 148 4.35 -6.85 10.53
N ARG A 149 3.15 -6.97 11.11
CA ARG A 149 2.76 -8.13 11.93
C ARG A 149 2.77 -9.43 11.14
N GLU A 150 2.14 -9.45 9.96
CA GLU A 150 2.05 -10.68 9.16
C GLU A 150 3.39 -11.08 8.54
N SER A 151 4.19 -10.11 8.13
CA SER A 151 5.54 -10.38 7.61
C SER A 151 6.46 -10.95 8.70
N TYR A 152 6.32 -10.51 9.94
CA TYR A 152 7.02 -11.12 11.09
C TYR A 152 6.60 -12.57 11.32
N GLU A 153 5.28 -12.84 11.38
CA GLU A 153 4.72 -14.18 11.60
C GLU A 153 5.10 -15.16 10.47
N SER A 154 5.13 -14.70 9.22
CA SER A 154 5.41 -15.53 8.05
C SER A 154 6.90 -15.86 7.86
N HIS A 155 7.82 -15.00 8.29
CA HIS A 155 9.25 -15.16 8.00
C HIS A 155 10.08 -15.65 9.19
N SER A 156 9.47 -15.83 10.38
CA SER A 156 10.23 -16.14 11.62
C SER A 156 11.41 -15.17 11.82
N ALA A 157 11.18 -13.89 11.49
CA ALA A 157 12.23 -12.89 11.36
C ALA A 157 12.96 -12.64 12.69
N LEU A 158 14.27 -12.44 12.61
CA LEU A 158 15.12 -12.07 13.75
C LEU A 158 14.82 -10.61 14.18
N ILE A 159 15.11 -10.29 15.44
CA ILE A 159 14.89 -8.95 16.01
C ILE A 159 15.49 -7.81 15.15
N PRO A 160 16.71 -7.90 14.58
CA PRO A 160 17.25 -6.86 13.71
C PRO A 160 16.44 -6.65 12.43
N GLU A 161 15.86 -7.71 11.88
CA GLU A 161 15.03 -7.65 10.67
C GLU A 161 13.70 -6.92 10.96
N VAL A 162 13.12 -7.15 12.14
CA VAL A 162 11.91 -6.45 12.59
C VAL A 162 12.16 -4.94 12.74
N HIS A 163 13.30 -4.54 13.28
CA HIS A 163 13.65 -3.11 13.38
C HIS A 163 13.79 -2.48 11.99
N ALA A 164 14.49 -3.15 11.07
CA ALA A 164 14.62 -2.65 9.69
C ALA A 164 13.25 -2.53 8.98
N MET A 165 12.34 -3.47 9.23
CA MET A 165 10.97 -3.39 8.71
C MET A 165 10.19 -2.23 9.34
N TYR A 166 10.35 -1.98 10.63
CA TYR A 166 9.72 -0.85 11.31
C TYR A 166 10.25 0.49 10.79
N ASP A 167 11.56 0.61 10.57
CA ASP A 167 12.19 1.80 9.99
C ASP A 167 11.65 2.08 8.58
N LEU A 168 11.48 1.02 7.77
CA LEU A 168 10.91 1.11 6.42
C LEU A 168 9.48 1.71 6.44
N ILE A 169 8.59 1.19 7.28
CA ILE A 169 7.20 1.68 7.32
C ILE A 169 7.09 3.05 7.99
N SER A 170 7.99 3.37 8.93
CA SER A 170 8.02 4.67 9.62
C SER A 170 8.51 5.81 8.72
N ALA A 171 9.27 5.49 7.68
CA ALA A 171 9.69 6.46 6.66
C ALA A 171 8.52 6.95 5.77
N THR A 172 7.41 6.20 5.72
CA THR A 172 6.20 6.65 5.04
C THR A 172 5.45 7.64 5.94
N THR A 173 5.43 8.91 5.52
CA THR A 173 4.92 10.03 6.32
C THR A 173 3.88 10.85 5.55
N CYS A 174 3.03 11.56 6.28
CA CYS A 174 2.15 12.61 5.77
C CYS A 174 2.46 13.95 6.45
N LEU A 175 2.04 15.05 5.85
CA LEU A 175 2.14 16.41 6.39
C LEU A 175 0.96 16.69 7.33
N ASP A 176 1.22 17.10 8.58
CA ASP A 176 0.19 17.49 9.54
C ASP A 176 -0.51 18.77 9.07
N SER A 177 -1.84 18.72 8.94
CA SER A 177 -2.66 19.86 8.54
C SER A 177 -2.70 20.99 9.58
N ARG A 178 -2.34 20.71 10.83
CA ARG A 178 -2.36 21.68 11.95
C ARG A 178 -1.03 22.40 12.14
N PHE A 179 0.07 21.75 11.75
CA PHE A 179 1.43 22.26 11.96
C PHE A 179 2.21 22.15 10.65
N ALA A 180 2.45 23.32 10.03
CA ALA A 180 3.24 23.40 8.80
C ALA A 180 4.59 22.68 8.95
N ASP A 181 4.99 21.96 7.91
CA ASP A 181 6.23 21.19 7.80
C ASP A 181 6.43 20.04 8.81
N THR A 182 5.43 19.74 9.64
CA THR A 182 5.48 18.57 10.53
C THR A 182 5.09 17.32 9.76
N ARG A 183 5.99 16.32 9.71
CA ARG A 183 5.72 15.02 9.11
C ARG A 183 5.38 13.98 10.17
N ILE A 184 4.27 13.28 10.00
CA ILE A 184 3.80 12.21 10.88
C ILE A 184 3.93 10.87 10.14
N PRO A 185 4.59 9.85 10.73
CA PRO A 185 4.59 8.50 10.18
C PRO A 185 3.17 7.94 10.06
N LEU A 186 2.80 7.39 8.89
CA LEU A 186 1.47 6.82 8.69
C LEU A 186 1.19 5.64 9.64
N VAL A 187 2.23 4.90 10.04
CA VAL A 187 2.12 3.83 11.05
C VAL A 187 1.68 4.36 12.43
N GLN A 188 1.78 5.67 12.68
CA GLN A 188 1.30 6.33 13.90
C GLN A 188 -0.04 7.06 13.70
N LEU A 189 -0.64 6.95 12.51
CA LEU A 189 -1.91 7.56 12.19
C LEU A 189 -3.06 6.67 12.71
N TYR A 190 -3.87 7.21 13.63
CA TYR A 190 -5.02 6.51 14.24
C TYR A 190 -6.31 7.34 14.10
N PRO A 191 -7.49 6.70 13.96
CA PRO A 191 -8.76 7.40 13.78
C PRO A 191 -9.05 8.41 14.89
N ASP A 192 -8.79 8.04 16.15
CA ASP A 192 -9.18 8.81 17.34
C ASP A 192 -8.57 10.22 17.42
N HIS A 193 -7.52 10.48 16.64
CA HIS A 193 -6.78 11.74 16.66
C HIS A 193 -7.00 12.62 15.43
N ILE A 194 -7.55 12.08 14.34
CA ILE A 194 -7.63 12.76 13.04
C ILE A 194 -9.01 12.64 12.37
N CYS A 195 -9.78 11.61 12.69
CA CYS A 195 -11.13 11.42 12.18
C CYS A 195 -12.16 11.94 13.19
N HIS A 196 -12.47 13.24 13.16
CA HIS A 196 -13.71 13.71 13.79
C HIS A 196 -14.88 13.42 12.85
N ALA A 197 -15.90 12.72 13.34
CA ALA A 197 -17.14 12.55 12.59
C ALA A 197 -17.73 13.93 12.29
N SER A 198 -17.77 14.31 11.02
CA SER A 198 -18.45 15.53 10.57
C SER A 198 -19.89 15.53 11.07
N ALA A 199 -20.33 16.65 11.66
CA ALA A 199 -21.64 16.83 12.29
C ALA A 199 -22.86 16.85 11.31
N LEU A 200 -22.80 16.12 10.19
CA LEU A 200 -23.86 16.06 9.17
C LEU A 200 -24.39 14.65 8.88
N SER A 201 -24.02 13.64 9.66
CA SER A 201 -24.72 12.35 9.62
C SER A 201 -26.01 12.44 10.45
N PRO A 202 -27.21 12.14 9.91
CA PRO A 202 -28.42 12.07 10.72
C PRO A 202 -28.23 10.94 11.75
N ALA A 203 -28.03 11.33 13.01
CA ALA A 203 -27.83 10.41 14.12
C ALA A 203 -29.13 9.64 14.36
N ASN A 204 -29.15 8.39 13.94
CA ASN A 204 -30.07 7.39 14.48
C ASN A 204 -29.30 6.10 14.76
N SER A 205 -28.38 6.18 15.72
CA SER A 205 -27.82 5.01 16.38
C SER A 205 -27.47 5.38 17.81
N LEU A 206 -28.17 4.74 18.76
CA LEU A 206 -27.86 4.81 20.18
C LEU A 206 -26.36 4.53 20.43
N PRO A 207 -25.75 5.16 21.44
CA PRO A 207 -24.37 4.83 21.82
C PRO A 207 -24.29 3.36 22.29
N PRO A 208 -23.18 2.65 22.03
CA PRO A 208 -22.96 1.35 22.62
C PRO A 208 -22.91 1.53 24.15
N LYS A 209 -23.84 0.87 24.85
CA LYS A 209 -23.88 0.90 26.31
C LYS A 209 -22.56 0.35 26.83
N HIS A 210 -21.88 1.13 27.67
CA HIS A 210 -20.71 0.70 28.43
C HIS A 210 -20.96 -0.68 29.04
N PHE A 211 -20.07 -1.64 28.75
CA PHE A 211 -20.10 -2.97 29.33
C PHE A 211 -19.77 -2.85 30.82
N ASN A 212 -20.79 -2.93 31.68
CA ASN A 212 -20.63 -2.81 33.12
C ASN A 212 -20.15 -4.17 33.67
N VAL A 213 -18.89 -4.23 34.10
CA VAL A 213 -18.21 -5.44 34.59
C VAL A 213 -18.97 -6.10 35.76
N HIS A 214 -19.73 -5.31 36.54
CA HIS A 214 -20.58 -5.84 37.60
C HIS A 214 -21.75 -6.70 37.09
N THR A 215 -22.32 -6.37 35.92
CA THR A 215 -23.42 -7.14 35.34
C THR A 215 -22.94 -8.49 34.81
N PHE A 216 -21.70 -8.55 34.30
CA PHE A 216 -21.07 -9.80 33.86
C PHE A 216 -20.77 -10.74 35.04
N LEU A 217 -20.28 -10.20 36.17
CA LEU A 217 -20.00 -10.99 37.37
C LEU A 217 -21.26 -11.64 37.96
N ILE A 218 -22.39 -10.93 37.93
CA ILE A 218 -23.69 -11.44 38.44
C ILE A 218 -24.21 -12.59 37.57
N ILE A 219 -24.05 -12.50 36.25
CA ILE A 219 -24.48 -13.56 35.32
C ILE A 219 -23.63 -14.83 35.49
N VAL A 220 -22.32 -14.68 35.69
CA VAL A 220 -21.41 -15.82 35.94
C VAL A 220 -21.69 -16.49 37.29
N LEU A 221 -21.99 -15.71 38.34
CA LEU A 221 -22.36 -16.25 39.66
C LEU A 221 -23.71 -16.99 39.65
N ALA A 222 -24.69 -16.50 38.88
CA ALA A 222 -26.00 -17.17 38.76
C ALA A 222 -25.92 -18.52 38.04
N LEU A 223 -25.03 -18.65 37.04
CA LEU A 223 -24.83 -19.89 36.29
C LEU A 223 -24.01 -20.95 37.05
N LEU A 224 -23.23 -20.56 38.05
CA LEU A 224 -22.45 -21.48 38.90
C LEU A 224 -23.23 -22.01 40.11
N LEU A 225 -24.42 -21.47 40.37
CA LEU A 225 -25.30 -21.88 41.48
C LEU A 225 -26.62 -22.53 41.00
N SER A 226 -26.66 -22.97 39.74
CA SER A 226 -27.75 -23.77 39.14
C SER A 226 -27.31 -25.21 38.91
#